data_AF-A0A382I2R8-F1
#
_entry.id   AF-A0A382I2R8-F1
#
_cell.length_a   1.000
_cell.length_b   1.000
_cell.length_c   1.000
_cell.angle_alpha   90.00
_cell.angle_beta   90.00
_cell.angle_gamma   90.00
#
_symmetry.space_group_name_H-M   'P 1'
#
loop_
_entity.id
_entity.type
_entity.pdbx_description
1 polymer ?
#
loop_
_entity_poly.entity_id
_entity_poly.type
_entity_poly.pdbx_seq_one_letter_code
_entity_poly.pdbx_strand_id
1 'polypeptide(L)'
;LDLMMAMPAHNKVSIFLVGIVCGVFVGLKPDVVLAHGFGDRYDLPVPLSFYMIGAGMTVVLSFFAFGYFYRRKPPQTTNKRYRIEIQFTGEGLLYRLSIASIKFLSVFFFILCIVTGLFGSQTATDNLTPTMVWIIFWAFMCFTSALIGNFWPLINPWLILFTWSSTIYKWITNRSPIRSYRTYPIKWMFWPAVLFLIVFSWIEIIYPYSSVPKNLSVLILTYSIITWTGMWYFGKDTWSNYGEVFGVTFSTISKLSPIQVHKKDRKGRKTGTNKLVLQPHGSSLLLQETLDVSKTLFVLVLLATVTFDGLTTTPFWEGTL
;
A
#
# COMPACT_ATOMS: atom_id res chain seq x y z
N LEU A 1 -36.64 9.52 -3.51
CA LEU A 1 -37.06 8.78 -2.30
C LEU A 1 -37.41 7.32 -2.60
N ASP A 2 -38.03 7.02 -3.74
CA ASP A 2 -38.50 5.65 -4.06
C ASP A 2 -37.40 4.61 -4.31
N LEU A 3 -36.22 5.02 -4.78
CA LEU A 3 -35.05 4.13 -4.89
C LEU A 3 -34.45 3.72 -3.54
N MET A 4 -34.75 4.45 -2.46
CA MET A 4 -34.20 4.22 -1.13
C MET A 4 -35.07 3.25 -0.30
N MET A 5 -36.33 3.03 -0.70
CA MET A 5 -37.22 2.08 -0.04
C MET A 5 -36.99 0.63 -0.44
N ALA A 6 -36.56 0.37 -1.69
CA ALA A 6 -36.39 -0.98 -2.25
C ALA A 6 -35.07 -1.71 -1.87
N MET A 7 -34.16 -1.07 -1.12
CA MET A 7 -32.86 -1.66 -0.77
C MET A 7 -32.89 -2.46 0.55
N PRO A 8 -32.12 -3.55 0.66
CA PRO A 8 -32.00 -4.33 1.90
C PRO A 8 -31.36 -3.49 3.02
N ALA A 9 -31.80 -3.70 4.26
CA ALA A 9 -31.52 -2.83 5.43
C ALA A 9 -30.02 -2.56 5.69
N HIS A 10 -29.12 -3.48 5.31
CA HIS A 10 -27.68 -3.29 5.45
C HIS A 10 -27.10 -2.20 4.55
N ASN A 11 -27.66 -1.99 3.35
CA ASN A 11 -27.23 -0.92 2.44
C ASN A 11 -27.70 0.45 2.92
N LYS A 12 -28.87 0.53 3.57
CA LYS A 12 -29.37 1.78 4.15
C LYS A 12 -28.48 2.28 5.29
N VAL A 13 -28.00 1.36 6.14
CA VAL A 13 -27.08 1.70 7.24
C VAL A 13 -25.71 2.14 6.71
N SER A 14 -25.19 1.50 5.66
CA SER A 14 -23.90 1.91 5.07
C SER A 14 -23.97 3.27 4.38
N ILE A 15 -25.07 3.59 3.68
CA ILE A 15 -25.28 4.90 3.04
C ILE A 15 -25.49 5.98 4.11
N PHE A 16 -26.19 5.67 5.20
CA PHE A 16 -26.41 6.60 6.31
C PHE A 16 -25.11 6.89 7.08
N LEU A 17 -24.24 5.88 7.29
CA LEU A 17 -22.91 6.06 7.88
C LEU A 17 -21.99 6.88 6.98
N VAL A 18 -21.97 6.63 5.67
CA VAL A 18 -21.20 7.44 4.71
C VAL A 18 -21.72 8.88 4.69
N GLY A 19 -23.04 9.07 4.73
CA GLY A 19 -23.67 10.39 4.82
C GLY A 19 -23.35 11.15 6.11
N ILE A 20 -23.28 10.46 7.26
CA ILE A 20 -22.87 11.05 8.53
C ILE A 20 -21.38 11.41 8.51
N VAL A 21 -20.51 10.54 7.99
CA VAL A 21 -19.07 10.84 7.87
C VAL A 21 -18.86 12.04 6.95
N CYS A 22 -19.49 12.08 5.78
CA CYS A 22 -19.44 13.24 4.88
C CYS A 22 -20.04 14.50 5.53
N GLY A 23 -21.14 14.38 6.29
CA GLY A 23 -21.79 15.51 6.97
C GLY A 23 -20.97 16.09 8.12
N VAL A 24 -20.25 15.24 8.87
CA VAL A 24 -19.33 15.68 9.93
C VAL A 24 -18.12 16.41 9.33
N PHE A 25 -17.65 16.01 8.15
CA PHE A 25 -16.58 16.73 7.44
C PHE A 25 -17.03 18.09 6.85
N VAL A 26 -18.31 18.25 6.49
CA VAL A 26 -18.84 19.53 5.94
C VAL A 26 -19.16 20.56 7.04
N GLY A 27 -19.43 20.11 8.27
CA GLY A 27 -19.77 20.99 9.39
C GLY A 27 -18.58 21.63 10.12
N LEU A 28 -17.36 21.12 9.92
CA LEU A 28 -16.15 21.71 10.48
C LEU A 28 -15.73 22.87 9.58
N LYS A 29 -15.94 24.11 10.04
CA LYS A 29 -15.30 25.27 9.41
C LYS A 29 -13.79 25.06 9.49
N PRO A 30 -13.06 24.97 8.37
CA PRO A 30 -11.61 24.96 8.43
C PRO A 30 -11.18 26.37 8.84
N ASP A 31 -10.76 26.54 10.09
CA ASP A 31 -9.90 27.68 10.42
C ASP A 31 -8.65 27.58 9.54
N VAL A 32 -8.15 28.74 9.10
CA VAL A 32 -7.02 28.85 8.17
C VAL A 32 -5.76 28.31 8.86
N VAL A 33 -5.59 27.00 8.81
CA VAL A 33 -4.34 26.36 9.21
C VAL A 33 -3.38 26.61 8.05
N LEU A 34 -2.43 27.53 8.27
CA LEU A 34 -1.19 27.66 7.52
C LEU A 34 -0.43 26.33 7.60
N ALA A 35 -0.88 25.36 6.81
CA ALA A 35 -0.42 23.97 6.78
C ALA A 35 0.15 23.61 5.40
N HIS A 36 0.92 24.52 4.78
CA HIS A 36 1.66 24.18 3.58
C HIS A 36 2.98 23.53 3.98
N GLY A 37 3.03 22.21 3.86
CA GLY A 37 4.26 21.43 3.94
C GLY A 37 4.72 21.04 2.55
N PHE A 38 5.52 21.90 1.90
CA PHE A 38 6.73 21.54 1.14
C PHE A 38 7.46 22.83 0.70
N GLY A 39 8.78 22.83 0.88
CA GLY A 39 9.69 23.96 0.57
C GLY A 39 10.00 24.09 -0.93
N ASP A 40 10.74 25.16 -1.24
CA ASP A 40 11.17 25.66 -2.56
C ASP A 40 10.78 24.80 -3.78
N ARG A 41 9.93 25.38 -4.64
CA ARG A 41 9.61 24.85 -5.97
C ARG A 41 10.92 24.58 -6.72
N TYR A 42 11.18 23.30 -7.00
CA TYR A 42 12.19 22.94 -7.97
C TYR A 42 11.62 23.19 -9.37
N ASP A 43 11.94 24.34 -9.95
CA ASP A 43 11.59 24.64 -11.33
C ASP A 43 12.41 23.72 -12.25
N LEU A 44 11.71 22.89 -13.03
CA LEU A 44 12.37 22.07 -14.04
C LEU A 44 13.11 23.00 -15.01
N PRO A 45 14.34 22.65 -15.46
CA PRO A 45 15.08 23.42 -16.45
C PRO A 45 14.47 23.36 -17.87
N VAL A 46 13.23 22.88 -18.01
CA VAL A 46 12.53 22.66 -19.28
C VAL A 46 11.45 23.73 -19.45
N PRO A 47 11.33 24.38 -20.63
CA PRO A 47 10.27 25.35 -20.87
C PRO A 47 8.88 24.76 -20.61
N LEU A 48 8.05 25.49 -19.86
CA LEU A 48 6.71 25.06 -19.43
C LEU A 48 5.84 24.57 -20.60
N SER A 49 5.96 25.20 -21.78
CA SER A 49 5.22 24.81 -22.98
C SER A 49 5.51 23.37 -23.42
N PHE A 50 6.79 22.97 -23.44
CA PHE A 50 7.17 21.59 -23.79
C PHE A 50 6.66 20.58 -22.76
N TYR A 51 6.72 20.93 -21.47
CA TYR A 51 6.16 20.09 -20.41
C TYR A 51 4.64 19.89 -20.57
N MET A 52 3.89 20.98 -20.78
CA MET A 52 2.42 20.93 -20.96
C MET A 52 2.02 20.16 -22.21
N ILE A 53 2.75 20.34 -23.33
CA ILE A 53 2.52 19.58 -24.55
C ILE A 53 2.80 18.09 -24.31
N GLY A 54 3.92 17.74 -23.67
CA GLY A 54 4.27 16.36 -23.36
C GLY A 54 3.26 15.68 -22.44
N ALA A 55 2.84 16.38 -21.37
CA ALA A 55 1.80 15.91 -20.45
C ALA A 55 0.46 15.70 -21.18
N GLY A 56 0.02 16.69 -21.97
CA GLY A 56 -1.21 16.60 -22.77
C GLY A 56 -1.18 15.46 -23.78
N MET A 57 -0.09 15.31 -24.54
CA MET A 57 0.10 14.19 -25.48
C MET A 57 0.08 12.84 -24.76
N THR A 58 0.70 12.73 -23.57
CA THR A 58 0.70 11.49 -22.78
C THR A 58 -0.72 11.09 -22.38
N VAL A 59 -1.54 12.03 -21.94
CA VAL A 59 -2.95 11.79 -21.62
C VAL A 59 -3.73 11.33 -22.85
N VAL A 60 -3.61 12.06 -23.97
CA VAL A 60 -4.28 11.74 -25.22
C VAL A 60 -3.89 10.35 -25.72
N LEU A 61 -2.59 10.04 -25.78
CA LEU A 61 -2.08 8.73 -26.18
C LEU A 61 -2.55 7.62 -25.25
N SER A 62 -2.64 7.87 -23.94
CA SER A 62 -3.16 6.91 -22.96
C SER A 62 -4.63 6.59 -23.22
N PHE A 63 -5.47 7.59 -23.52
CA PHE A 63 -6.86 7.38 -23.91
C PHE A 63 -7.00 6.65 -25.25
N PHE A 64 -6.16 6.98 -26.24
CA PHE A 64 -6.13 6.25 -27.51
C PHE A 64 -5.74 4.79 -27.33
N ALA A 65 -4.69 4.51 -26.56
CA ALA A 65 -4.27 3.16 -26.22
C ALA A 65 -5.41 2.42 -25.50
N PHE A 66 -6.03 3.05 -24.48
CA PHE A 66 -7.16 2.47 -23.78
C PHE A 66 -8.33 2.16 -24.72
N GLY A 67 -8.76 3.10 -25.55
CA GLY A 67 -9.86 2.91 -26.49
C GLY A 67 -9.57 1.80 -27.53
N TYR A 68 -8.33 1.71 -28.00
CA TYR A 68 -7.89 0.67 -28.93
C TYR A 68 -7.87 -0.72 -28.31
N PHE A 69 -7.34 -0.86 -27.08
CA PHE A 69 -7.23 -2.14 -26.40
C PHE A 69 -8.53 -2.58 -25.72
N TYR A 70 -9.35 -1.67 -25.20
CA TYR A 70 -10.62 -1.97 -24.52
C TYR A 70 -11.65 -2.60 -25.45
N ARG A 71 -11.65 -2.23 -26.74
CA ARG A 71 -12.54 -2.83 -27.75
C ARG A 71 -12.20 -4.29 -28.05
N ARG A 72 -10.99 -4.76 -27.73
CA ARG A 72 -10.61 -6.16 -27.91
C ARG A 72 -11.00 -6.93 -26.65
N LYS A 73 -12.13 -7.66 -26.68
CA LYS A 73 -12.41 -8.67 -25.65
C LYS A 73 -11.24 -9.65 -25.63
N PRO A 74 -10.43 -9.73 -24.55
CA PRO A 74 -9.38 -10.72 -24.50
C PRO A 74 -10.04 -12.10 -24.54
N PRO A 75 -9.63 -13.00 -25.45
CA PRO A 75 -10.11 -14.38 -25.41
C PRO A 75 -9.82 -14.94 -24.01
N GLN A 76 -10.79 -15.62 -23.39
CA GLN A 76 -10.58 -16.24 -22.06
C GLN A 76 -9.40 -17.24 -22.04
N THR A 77 -8.88 -17.60 -23.21
CA THR A 77 -7.75 -18.51 -23.44
C THR A 77 -6.39 -17.82 -23.63
N THR A 78 -6.31 -16.50 -23.88
CA THR A 78 -5.01 -15.84 -24.16
C THR A 78 -4.13 -15.70 -22.93
N ASN A 79 -4.70 -15.64 -21.73
CA ASN A 79 -3.92 -15.56 -20.50
C ASN A 79 -3.08 -16.83 -20.23
N LYS A 80 -3.36 -17.95 -20.93
CA LYS A 80 -2.53 -19.17 -20.88
C LYS A 80 -1.34 -19.15 -21.84
N ARG A 81 -1.42 -18.42 -22.96
CA ARG A 81 -0.40 -18.50 -24.03
C ARG A 81 0.87 -17.70 -23.73
N TYR A 82 0.79 -16.70 -22.85
CA TYR A 82 1.92 -15.81 -22.53
C TYR A 82 2.35 -15.90 -21.05
N ARG A 83 1.92 -16.97 -20.37
CA ARG A 83 2.22 -17.20 -18.96
C ARG A 83 3.38 -18.19 -18.83
N ILE A 84 4.56 -17.71 -18.45
CA ILE A 84 5.73 -18.57 -18.22
C ILE A 84 5.76 -18.88 -16.73
N GLU A 85 5.64 -20.17 -16.38
CA GLU A 85 5.71 -20.64 -15.00
C GLU A 85 7.10 -21.23 -14.72
N ILE A 86 7.88 -20.52 -13.92
CA ILE A 86 9.18 -20.98 -13.43
C ILE A 86 8.98 -21.53 -12.03
N GLN A 87 9.18 -22.84 -11.87
CA GLN A 87 9.20 -23.47 -10.56
C GLN A 87 10.62 -23.35 -10.00
N PHE A 88 10.74 -22.83 -8.79
CA PHE A 88 12.02 -22.84 -8.09
C PHE A 88 11.88 -23.46 -6.71
N THR A 89 12.84 -24.31 -6.38
CA THR A 89 12.95 -24.97 -5.08
C THR A 89 13.93 -24.14 -4.24
N GLY A 90 13.38 -23.29 -3.38
CA GLY A 90 14.15 -22.38 -2.51
C GLY A 90 14.80 -23.09 -1.32
N GLU A 91 15.55 -24.16 -1.56
CA GLU A 91 16.10 -25.03 -0.51
C GLU A 91 17.62 -24.92 -0.34
N GLY A 92 18.31 -24.22 -1.25
CA GLY A 92 19.76 -24.01 -1.18
C GLY A 92 20.19 -23.14 0.01
N LEU A 93 21.36 -23.44 0.58
CA LEU A 93 21.97 -22.64 1.65
C LEU A 93 22.15 -21.18 1.23
N LEU A 94 22.65 -20.94 0.01
CA LEU A 94 22.81 -19.60 -0.56
C LEU A 94 21.48 -18.85 -0.62
N TYR A 95 20.40 -19.49 -1.10
CA TYR A 95 19.06 -18.89 -1.12
C TYR A 95 18.58 -18.52 0.29
N ARG A 96 18.75 -19.41 1.28
CA ARG A 96 18.37 -19.13 2.67
C ARG A 96 19.17 -17.97 3.26
N LEU A 97 20.48 -17.93 2.99
CA LEU A 97 21.36 -16.83 3.42
C LEU A 97 20.96 -15.51 2.77
N SER A 98 20.76 -15.48 1.45
CA SER A 98 20.32 -14.27 0.74
C SER A 98 19.00 -13.72 1.30
N ILE A 99 18.01 -14.60 1.52
CA ILE A 99 16.73 -14.20 2.11
C ILE A 99 16.90 -13.71 3.56
N ALA A 100 17.77 -14.34 4.35
CA ALA A 100 18.07 -13.89 5.71
C ALA A 100 18.76 -12.52 5.70
N SER A 101 19.72 -12.29 4.81
CA SER A 101 20.42 -11.01 4.64
C SER A 101 19.45 -9.89 4.25
N ILE A 102 18.54 -10.14 3.30
CA ILE A 102 17.51 -9.16 2.92
C ILE A 102 16.62 -8.79 4.11
N LYS A 103 16.19 -9.79 4.89
CA LYS A 103 15.38 -9.55 6.09
C LYS A 103 16.13 -8.76 7.16
N PHE A 104 17.40 -9.11 7.39
CA PHE A 104 18.24 -8.41 8.34
C PHE A 104 18.48 -6.97 7.92
N LEU A 105 18.77 -6.73 6.64
CA LEU A 105 18.97 -5.40 6.09
C LEU A 105 17.70 -4.54 6.22
N SER A 106 16.53 -5.12 5.96
CA SER A 106 15.26 -4.41 6.15
C SER A 106 15.05 -3.99 7.61
N VAL A 107 15.22 -4.92 8.56
CA VAL A 107 15.09 -4.61 9.99
C VAL A 107 16.16 -3.60 10.44
N PHE A 108 17.38 -3.70 9.92
CA PHE A 108 18.45 -2.75 10.20
C PHE A 108 18.07 -1.33 9.78
N PHE A 109 17.62 -1.13 8.53
CA PHE A 109 17.20 0.19 8.07
C PHE A 109 15.95 0.70 8.81
N PHE A 110 15.02 -0.19 9.16
CA PHE A 110 13.86 0.16 9.97
C PHE A 110 14.27 0.71 11.35
N ILE A 111 15.18 0.02 12.05
CA ILE A 111 15.71 0.48 13.35
C ILE A 111 16.52 1.77 13.16
N LEU A 112 17.31 1.86 12.09
CA LEU A 112 18.10 3.05 11.78
C LEU A 112 17.21 4.28 11.58
N CYS A 113 16.07 4.15 10.90
CA CYS A 113 15.08 5.23 10.78
C CYS A 113 14.56 5.68 12.15
N ILE A 114 14.20 4.73 13.03
CA ILE A 114 13.72 5.07 14.37
C ILE A 114 14.79 5.83 15.15
N VAL A 115 16.02 5.30 15.19
CA VAL A 115 17.14 5.88 15.94
C VAL A 115 17.54 7.24 15.39
N THR A 116 17.72 7.35 14.07
CA THR A 116 18.10 8.62 13.44
C THR A 116 17.00 9.67 13.54
N GLY A 117 15.71 9.30 13.45
CA GLY A 117 14.65 10.28 13.65
C GLY A 117 14.49 10.73 15.10
N LEU A 118 14.74 9.87 16.10
CA LEU A 118 14.65 10.24 17.52
C LEU A 118 15.86 11.03 18.03
N PHE A 119 17.08 10.63 17.63
CA PHE A 119 18.33 11.14 18.19
C PHE A 119 19.20 11.91 17.20
N GLY A 120 18.90 11.85 15.90
CA GLY A 120 19.63 12.57 14.86
C GLY A 120 19.16 14.01 14.65
N SER A 121 19.71 14.66 13.63
CA SER A 121 19.33 16.02 13.22
C SER A 121 17.83 16.11 12.93
N GLN A 122 17.16 17.15 13.42
CA GLN A 122 15.73 17.35 13.17
C GLN A 122 15.45 18.12 11.88
N THR A 123 16.51 18.50 11.16
CA THR A 123 16.43 19.04 9.80
C THR A 123 16.19 17.90 8.82
N ALA A 124 15.15 18.01 7.98
CA ALA A 124 14.74 16.93 7.09
C ALA A 124 15.81 16.53 6.05
N THR A 125 16.63 17.47 5.60
CA THR A 125 17.72 17.25 4.62
C THR A 125 18.91 16.49 5.19
N ASP A 126 19.14 16.61 6.50
CA ASP A 126 20.31 16.06 7.18
C ASP A 126 19.98 14.74 7.88
N ASN A 127 18.74 14.26 7.78
CA ASN A 127 18.26 13.05 8.41
C ASN A 127 17.87 12.00 7.36
N LEU A 128 18.22 10.75 7.62
CA LEU A 128 17.86 9.63 6.77
C LEU A 128 16.34 9.36 6.76
N THR A 129 15.66 9.61 7.88
CA THR A 129 14.28 9.15 8.14
C THR A 129 13.26 9.66 7.13
N PRO A 130 13.16 10.99 6.85
CA PRO A 130 12.17 11.49 5.90
C PRO A 130 12.40 10.93 4.49
N THR A 131 13.65 10.93 4.03
CA THR A 131 14.03 10.35 2.72
C THR A 131 13.68 8.87 2.64
N MET A 132 14.00 8.10 3.68
CA MET A 132 13.73 6.67 3.69
C MET A 132 12.23 6.36 3.70
N VAL A 133 11.43 7.09 4.48
CA VAL A 133 9.98 6.86 4.60
C VAL A 133 9.24 7.32 3.35
N TRP A 134 9.44 8.57 2.92
CA TRP A 134 8.63 9.17 1.87
C TRP A 134 9.10 8.81 0.47
N ILE A 135 10.41 8.76 0.24
CA ILE A 135 10.98 8.54 -1.10
C ILE A 135 11.22 7.05 -1.34
N ILE A 136 12.02 6.41 -0.47
CA ILE A 136 12.46 5.03 -0.71
C ILE A 136 11.34 4.04 -0.36
N PHE A 137 10.72 4.20 0.79
CA PHE A 137 9.69 3.26 1.25
C PHE A 137 8.35 3.53 0.57
N TRP A 138 7.83 4.75 0.56
CA TRP A 138 6.52 5.00 0.01
C TRP A 138 6.54 5.07 -1.52
N ALA A 139 7.21 6.05 -2.10
CA ALA A 139 7.21 6.26 -3.56
C ALA A 139 7.88 5.10 -4.33
N PHE A 140 9.12 4.75 -3.99
CA PHE A 140 9.88 3.73 -4.73
C PHE A 140 9.28 2.32 -4.58
N MET A 141 8.68 1.97 -3.44
CA MET A 141 7.97 0.68 -3.31
C MET A 141 6.72 0.61 -4.17
N CYS A 142 5.98 1.72 -4.35
CA CYS A 142 4.85 1.76 -5.27
C CYS A 142 5.29 1.44 -6.70
N PHE A 143 6.35 2.09 -7.20
CA PHE A 143 6.89 1.83 -8.54
C PHE A 143 7.42 0.41 -8.70
N THR A 144 8.24 -0.07 -7.77
CA THR A 144 8.80 -1.43 -7.83
C THR A 144 7.73 -2.51 -7.73
N SER A 145 6.69 -2.27 -6.92
CA SER A 145 5.53 -3.17 -6.85
C SER A 145 4.78 -3.23 -8.17
N ALA A 146 4.59 -2.09 -8.85
CA ALA A 146 3.93 -2.01 -10.14
C ALA A 146 4.74 -2.66 -11.27
N LEU A 147 6.06 -2.49 -11.27
CA LEU A 147 6.94 -2.92 -12.36
C LEU A 147 7.39 -4.38 -12.24
N ILE A 148 7.62 -4.84 -11.02
CA ILE A 148 8.22 -6.14 -10.78
C ILE A 148 7.21 -7.03 -10.07
N GLY A 149 6.76 -6.67 -8.86
CA GLY A 149 5.71 -7.40 -8.14
C GLY A 149 5.77 -7.18 -6.64
N ASN A 150 4.91 -7.87 -5.89
CA ASN A 150 4.78 -7.64 -4.45
C ASN A 150 5.96 -8.23 -3.64
N PHE A 151 6.97 -7.41 -3.37
CA PHE A 151 8.10 -7.75 -2.51
C PHE A 151 7.85 -7.49 -1.03
N TRP A 152 6.79 -6.75 -0.70
CA TRP A 152 6.55 -6.30 0.65
C TRP A 152 6.53 -7.43 1.69
N PRO A 153 5.86 -8.59 1.48
CA PRO A 153 5.88 -9.69 2.46
C PRO A 153 7.27 -10.25 2.75
N LEU A 154 8.26 -10.03 1.87
CA LEU A 154 9.65 -10.46 2.09
C LEU A 154 10.42 -9.48 2.96
N ILE A 155 10.24 -8.18 2.71
CA ILE A 155 11.00 -7.11 3.36
C ILE A 155 10.25 -6.46 4.52
N ASN A 156 8.97 -6.75 4.76
CA ASN A 156 8.16 -6.09 5.79
C ASN A 156 8.81 -6.25 7.19
N PRO A 157 9.35 -5.17 7.80
CA PRO A 157 10.08 -5.25 9.06
C PRO A 157 9.17 -5.69 10.21
N TRP A 158 7.89 -5.28 10.19
CA TRP A 158 6.91 -5.69 11.20
C TRP A 158 6.67 -7.20 11.18
N LEU A 159 6.50 -7.79 9.99
CA LEU A 159 6.29 -9.22 9.83
C LEU A 159 7.54 -10.03 10.19
N ILE A 160 8.72 -9.52 9.84
CA ILE A 160 10.01 -10.15 10.16
C ILE A 160 10.22 -10.17 11.67
N LEU A 161 10.08 -9.02 12.35
CA LEU A 161 10.23 -8.91 13.80
C LEU A 161 9.22 -9.77 14.56
N PHE A 162 7.96 -9.82 14.11
CA PHE A 162 6.95 -10.71 14.69
C PHE A 162 7.32 -12.19 14.50
N THR A 163 7.86 -12.56 13.35
CA THR A 163 8.27 -13.94 13.10
C THR A 163 9.48 -14.34 13.94
N TRP A 164 10.48 -13.46 14.05
CA TRP A 164 11.66 -13.70 14.89
C TRP A 164 11.29 -13.82 16.36
N SER A 165 10.49 -12.89 16.90
CA SER A 165 10.00 -12.97 18.28
C SER A 165 9.20 -14.25 18.55
N SER A 166 8.33 -14.67 17.64
CA SER A 166 7.60 -15.94 17.77
C SER A 166 8.52 -17.18 17.72
N THR A 167 9.62 -17.11 16.96
CA THR A 167 10.61 -18.19 16.87
C THR A 167 11.44 -18.30 18.14
N ILE A 168 11.89 -17.15 18.66
CA ILE A 168 12.62 -17.05 19.93
C ILE A 168 11.73 -17.54 21.07
N TYR A 169 10.46 -17.12 21.13
CA TYR A 169 9.50 -17.58 22.12
C TYR A 169 9.31 -19.11 22.09
N LYS A 170 9.19 -19.69 20.89
CA LYS A 170 9.13 -21.15 20.73
C LYS A 170 10.41 -21.83 21.23
N TRP A 171 11.58 -21.27 20.90
CA TRP A 171 12.87 -21.82 21.32
C TRP A 171 13.04 -21.81 22.85
N ILE A 172 12.61 -20.74 23.52
CA ILE A 172 12.70 -20.61 24.98
C ILE A 172 11.64 -21.47 25.71
N THR A 173 10.39 -21.43 25.26
CA THR A 173 9.26 -21.98 26.01
C THR A 173 8.90 -23.41 25.58
N ASN A 174 9.47 -23.89 24.48
CA ASN A 174 9.11 -25.14 23.77
C ASN A 174 7.60 -25.28 23.45
N ARG A 175 6.84 -24.18 23.52
CA ARG A 175 5.41 -24.13 23.25
C ARG A 175 5.16 -23.80 21.78
N SER A 176 4.01 -24.23 21.28
CA SER A 176 3.56 -23.88 19.92
C SER A 176 3.58 -22.36 19.72
N PRO A 177 3.87 -21.88 18.49
CA PRO A 177 3.86 -20.45 18.19
C PRO A 177 2.53 -19.81 18.59
N ILE A 178 2.58 -18.51 18.89
CA ILE A 178 1.42 -17.69 19.29
C ILE A 178 0.26 -17.97 18.33
N ARG A 179 -0.74 -18.71 18.82
CA ARG A 179 -1.97 -18.98 18.07
C ARG A 179 -2.80 -17.70 18.13
N SER A 180 -3.41 -17.32 17.01
CA SER A 180 -4.29 -16.16 16.97
C SER A 180 -5.34 -16.26 18.08
N TYR A 181 -5.51 -15.17 18.82
CA TYR A 181 -6.45 -15.10 19.95
C TYR A 181 -7.91 -15.11 19.47
N ARG A 182 -8.20 -14.49 18.32
CA ARG A 182 -9.54 -14.47 17.71
C ARG A 182 -9.49 -14.58 16.20
N THR A 183 -10.46 -15.32 15.65
CA THR A 183 -10.74 -15.35 14.22
C THR A 183 -11.09 -13.95 13.72
N TYR A 184 -10.42 -13.50 12.67
CA TYR A 184 -10.70 -12.22 12.03
C TYR A 184 -12.14 -12.19 11.50
N PRO A 185 -12.98 -11.21 11.91
CA PRO A 185 -14.35 -11.14 11.46
C PRO A 185 -14.41 -10.91 9.95
N ILE A 186 -15.17 -11.75 9.23
CA ILE A 186 -15.36 -11.60 7.78
C ILE A 186 -15.90 -10.21 7.43
N LYS A 187 -16.69 -9.58 8.31
CA LYS A 187 -17.23 -8.23 8.11
C LYS A 187 -16.16 -7.13 8.03
N TRP A 188 -15.00 -7.33 8.64
CA TRP A 188 -13.97 -6.28 8.74
C TRP A 188 -13.12 -6.16 7.47
N MET A 189 -13.05 -7.22 6.64
CA MET A 189 -12.40 -7.25 5.31
C MET A 189 -11.19 -6.29 5.20
N PHE A 190 -11.29 -5.24 4.37
CA PHE A 190 -10.22 -4.25 4.18
C PHE A 190 -10.48 -2.92 4.91
N TRP A 191 -11.51 -2.84 5.76
CA TRP A 191 -11.85 -1.59 6.46
C TRP A 191 -10.72 -1.01 7.32
N PRO A 192 -9.97 -1.82 8.10
CA PRO A 192 -8.81 -1.28 8.83
C PRO A 192 -7.77 -0.68 7.89
N ALA A 193 -7.49 -1.32 6.75
CA ALA A 193 -6.56 -0.80 5.77
C ALA A 193 -7.05 0.51 5.13
N VAL A 194 -8.36 0.65 4.87
CA VAL A 194 -8.95 1.92 4.41
C VAL A 194 -8.72 3.03 5.43
N LEU A 195 -9.03 2.77 6.71
CA LEU A 195 -8.85 3.77 7.77
C LEU A 195 -7.39 4.19 7.89
N PHE A 196 -6.46 3.23 7.91
CA PHE A 196 -5.03 3.53 7.96
C PHE A 196 -4.55 4.27 6.72
N LEU A 197 -5.10 4.00 5.54
CA LEU A 197 -4.75 4.74 4.32
C LEU A 197 -5.19 6.20 4.42
N ILE A 198 -6.41 6.47 4.89
CA ILE A 198 -6.90 7.85 5.08
C ILE A 198 -6.01 8.60 6.06
N VAL A 199 -5.68 7.99 7.21
CA VAL A 199 -4.81 8.61 8.22
C VAL A 199 -3.40 8.82 7.67
N PHE A 200 -2.84 7.82 6.99
CA PHE A 200 -1.51 7.92 6.39
C PHE A 200 -1.44 9.03 5.35
N SER A 201 -2.42 9.11 4.44
CA SER A 201 -2.46 10.15 3.42
C SER A 201 -2.74 11.55 3.97
N TRP A 202 -3.50 11.65 5.06
CA TRP A 202 -3.63 12.92 5.79
C TRP A 202 -2.30 13.36 6.38
N ILE A 203 -1.53 12.44 6.98
CA ILE A 203 -0.18 12.73 7.48
C ILE A 203 0.75 13.15 6.34
N GLU A 204 0.67 12.46 5.21
CA GLU A 204 1.53 12.73 4.05
C GLU A 204 1.27 14.12 3.46
N ILE A 205 0.01 14.45 3.19
CA ILE A 205 -0.34 15.59 2.33
C ILE A 205 -0.73 16.83 3.14
N ILE A 206 -1.31 16.65 4.33
CA ILE A 206 -1.92 17.76 5.10
C ILE A 206 -1.13 18.11 6.36
N TYR A 207 -0.50 17.12 7.01
CA TYR A 207 0.17 17.36 8.30
C TYR A 207 1.49 18.14 8.12
N PRO A 208 1.64 19.36 8.67
CA PRO A 208 2.79 20.23 8.40
C PRO A 208 4.13 19.69 8.89
N TYR A 209 4.09 18.85 9.92
CA TYR A 209 5.29 18.31 10.57
C TYR A 209 5.59 16.86 10.12
N SER A 210 5.11 16.46 8.94
CA SER A 210 5.36 15.16 8.32
C SER A 210 6.82 14.97 7.89
N SER A 211 7.56 16.07 7.73
CA SER A 211 9.00 16.09 7.42
C SER A 211 9.90 16.08 8.65
N VAL A 212 9.35 16.33 9.85
CA VAL A 212 10.13 16.36 11.10
C VAL A 212 10.52 14.94 11.49
N PRO A 213 11.82 14.59 11.55
CA PRO A 213 12.28 13.22 11.77
C PRO A 213 11.77 12.58 13.06
N LYS A 214 11.71 13.34 14.17
CA LYS A 214 11.19 12.83 15.45
C LYS A 214 9.71 12.45 15.36
N ASN A 215 8.89 13.24 14.67
CA ASN A 215 7.48 12.93 14.48
C ASN A 215 7.31 11.67 13.64
N LEU A 216 8.11 11.52 12.58
CA LEU A 216 8.13 10.29 11.79
C LEU A 216 8.50 9.07 12.62
N SER A 217 9.54 9.13 13.45
CA SER A 217 9.90 8.01 14.32
C SER A 217 8.78 7.64 15.30
N VAL A 218 8.12 8.63 15.90
CA VAL A 218 6.96 8.40 16.78
C VAL A 218 5.79 7.78 16.02
N LEU A 219 5.52 8.22 14.79
CA LEU A 219 4.49 7.63 13.94
C LEU A 219 4.82 6.20 13.56
N ILE A 220 6.07 5.91 13.16
CA ILE A 220 6.56 4.57 12.87
C ILE A 220 6.37 3.68 14.10
N LEU A 221 6.78 4.11 15.28
CA LEU A 221 6.63 3.35 16.52
C LEU A 221 5.16 3.09 16.86
N THR A 222 4.32 4.12 16.78
CA THR A 222 2.87 4.01 17.02
C THR A 222 2.22 3.00 16.06
N TYR A 223 2.51 3.13 14.76
CA TYR A 223 2.01 2.21 13.75
C TYR A 223 2.54 0.78 13.95
N SER A 224 3.79 0.63 14.41
CA SER A 224 4.38 -0.67 14.74
C SER A 224 3.63 -1.39 15.84
N ILE A 225 3.30 -0.67 16.93
CA ILE A 225 2.54 -1.21 18.05
C ILE A 225 1.15 -1.65 17.59
N ILE A 226 0.46 -0.82 16.81
CA ILE A 226 -0.87 -1.13 16.24
C ILE A 226 -0.78 -2.37 15.33
N THR A 227 0.26 -2.47 14.51
CA THR A 227 0.45 -3.58 13.58
C THR A 227 0.75 -4.89 14.31
N TRP A 228 1.65 -4.87 15.30
CA TRP A 228 1.98 -6.06 16.09
C TRP A 228 0.81 -6.54 16.95
N THR A 229 0.04 -5.62 17.54
CA THR A 229 -1.17 -5.97 18.28
C THR A 229 -2.21 -6.61 17.36
N GLY A 230 -2.41 -6.07 16.14
CA GLY A 230 -3.26 -6.68 15.12
C GLY A 230 -2.81 -8.08 14.71
N MET A 231 -1.50 -8.29 14.49
CA MET A 231 -0.92 -9.60 14.19
C MET A 231 -1.08 -10.60 15.34
N TRP A 232 -0.95 -10.14 16.59
CA TRP A 232 -1.13 -10.97 17.78
C TRP A 232 -2.59 -11.42 17.96
N TYR A 233 -3.55 -10.50 17.80
CA TYR A 233 -4.97 -10.79 17.95
C TYR A 233 -5.51 -11.68 16.81
N PHE A 234 -5.33 -11.26 15.55
CA PHE A 234 -5.99 -11.85 14.39
C PHE A 234 -5.12 -12.84 13.60
N GLY A 235 -3.86 -13.00 14.01
CA GLY A 235 -2.87 -13.80 13.33
C GLY A 235 -2.08 -13.00 12.29
N LYS A 236 -0.79 -13.28 12.21
CA LYS A 236 0.16 -12.56 11.34
C LYS A 236 -0.27 -12.52 9.87
N ASP A 237 -0.70 -13.66 9.32
CA ASP A 237 -1.00 -13.80 7.90
C ASP A 237 -2.32 -13.10 7.57
N THR A 238 -3.30 -13.14 8.48
CA THR A 238 -4.59 -12.47 8.28
C THR A 238 -4.42 -10.97 8.37
N TRP A 239 -3.76 -10.46 9.41
CA TRP A 239 -3.55 -9.03 9.58
C TRP A 239 -2.74 -8.43 8.43
N SER A 240 -1.64 -9.08 8.04
CA SER A 240 -0.79 -8.60 6.95
C SER A 240 -1.49 -8.55 5.59
N ASN A 241 -2.52 -9.37 5.37
CA ASN A 241 -3.23 -9.42 4.07
C ASN A 241 -4.45 -8.50 4.00
N TYR A 242 -5.03 -8.12 5.14
CA TYR A 242 -6.32 -7.42 5.21
C TYR A 242 -6.29 -6.12 6.01
N GLY A 243 -5.53 -6.08 7.12
CA GLY A 243 -5.51 -4.95 8.04
C GLY A 243 -4.33 -4.01 7.86
N GLU A 244 -3.20 -4.50 7.37
CA GLU A 244 -1.95 -3.74 7.22
C GLU A 244 -1.96 -2.94 5.91
N VAL A 245 -1.93 -1.60 6.01
CA VAL A 245 -2.18 -0.70 4.87
C VAL A 245 -1.18 -0.87 3.74
N PHE A 246 0.10 -1.04 4.05
CA PHE A 246 1.16 -1.12 3.05
C PHE A 246 1.11 -2.46 2.32
N GLY A 247 0.83 -3.55 3.02
CA GLY A 247 0.61 -4.86 2.43
C GLY A 247 -0.58 -4.88 1.48
N VAL A 248 -1.70 -4.25 1.85
CA VAL A 248 -2.86 -4.13 0.97
C VAL A 248 -2.54 -3.20 -0.22
N THR A 249 -1.86 -2.08 0.01
CA THR A 249 -1.44 -1.12 -1.03
C THR A 249 -0.55 -1.79 -2.07
N PHE A 250 0.60 -2.30 -1.66
CA PHE A 250 1.59 -2.89 -2.57
C PHE A 250 1.07 -4.17 -3.23
N SER A 251 0.24 -4.96 -2.54
CA SER A 251 -0.47 -6.09 -3.16
C SER A 251 -1.41 -5.62 -4.27
N THR A 252 -2.18 -4.57 -4.03
CA THR A 252 -3.11 -4.01 -5.03
C THR A 252 -2.36 -3.46 -6.24
N ILE A 253 -1.30 -2.68 -6.02
CA ILE A 253 -0.46 -2.11 -7.08
C ILE A 253 0.26 -3.22 -7.86
N SER A 254 0.73 -4.27 -7.19
CA SER A 254 1.42 -5.39 -7.83
C SER A 254 0.57 -6.18 -8.82
N LYS A 255 -0.76 -6.00 -8.83
CA LYS A 255 -1.61 -6.60 -9.86
C LYS A 255 -1.29 -6.09 -11.27
N LEU A 256 -0.67 -4.90 -11.37
CA LEU A 256 -0.16 -4.33 -12.61
C LEU A 256 1.14 -5.00 -13.08
N SER A 257 1.83 -5.72 -12.19
CA SER A 257 3.15 -6.24 -12.46
C SER A 257 3.15 -7.47 -13.39
N PRO A 258 4.26 -7.69 -14.10
CA PRO A 258 4.43 -8.84 -14.96
C PRO A 258 4.86 -10.09 -14.17
N ILE A 259 5.44 -9.95 -12.97
CA ILE A 259 5.90 -11.08 -12.16
C ILE A 259 4.96 -11.29 -10.97
N GLN A 260 4.36 -12.48 -10.90
CA GLN A 260 3.57 -12.91 -9.75
C GLN A 260 4.16 -14.16 -9.08
N VAL A 261 4.20 -14.16 -7.75
CA VAL A 261 4.63 -15.32 -6.96
C VAL A 261 3.41 -16.06 -6.43
N HIS A 262 3.18 -17.28 -6.93
CA HIS A 262 2.12 -18.16 -6.45
C HIS A 262 2.71 -19.22 -5.50
N LYS A 263 2.22 -19.25 -4.25
CA LYS A 263 2.59 -20.24 -3.22
C LYS A 263 1.61 -21.42 -3.12
N LYS A 264 0.52 -21.38 -3.87
CA LYS A 264 -0.50 -22.44 -3.92
C LYS A 264 -0.60 -22.93 -5.35
N ASP A 265 -0.73 -24.24 -5.49
CA ASP A 265 -1.06 -24.83 -6.78
C ASP A 265 -2.45 -24.38 -7.23
N ARG A 266 -2.76 -24.59 -8.51
CA ARG A 266 -4.05 -24.27 -9.13
C ARG A 266 -5.26 -24.93 -8.42
N LYS A 267 -5.02 -25.97 -7.62
CA LYS A 267 -6.02 -26.65 -6.76
C LYS A 267 -6.07 -26.13 -5.31
N GLY A 268 -5.41 -25.01 -5.00
CA GLY A 268 -5.36 -24.41 -3.67
C GLY A 268 -4.47 -25.14 -2.65
N ARG A 269 -3.78 -26.21 -3.06
CA ARG A 269 -2.84 -26.95 -2.21
C ARG A 269 -1.55 -26.14 -2.05
N LYS A 270 -1.02 -26.07 -0.83
CA LYS A 270 0.33 -25.52 -0.60
C LYS A 270 1.32 -26.41 -1.33
N THR A 271 1.92 -25.93 -2.42
CA THR A 271 3.07 -26.59 -3.01
C THR A 271 4.27 -26.26 -2.16
N GLY A 272 5.13 -27.25 -1.87
CA GLY A 272 6.42 -26.99 -1.23
C GLY A 272 7.34 -26.10 -2.07
N THR A 273 6.98 -25.87 -3.35
CA THR A 273 7.70 -25.04 -4.31
C THR A 273 6.98 -23.72 -4.58
N ASN A 274 7.77 -22.64 -4.68
CA ASN A 274 7.29 -21.33 -5.12
C ASN A 274 7.21 -21.32 -6.65
N LYS A 275 6.06 -20.90 -7.20
CA LYS A 275 5.89 -20.73 -8.65
C LYS A 275 5.98 -19.25 -9.01
N LEU A 276 7.00 -18.87 -9.77
CA LEU A 276 7.10 -17.57 -10.40
C LEU A 276 6.34 -17.60 -11.72
N VAL A 277 5.47 -16.63 -11.92
CA VAL A 277 4.60 -16.52 -13.07
C VAL A 277 4.91 -15.21 -13.76
N LEU A 278 5.48 -15.29 -14.96
CA LEU A 278 5.66 -14.14 -15.84
C LEU A 278 4.43 -14.01 -16.74
N GLN A 279 3.89 -12.80 -16.82
CA GLN A 279 2.68 -12.47 -17.57
C GLN A 279 2.78 -11.01 -18.07
N PRO A 280 1.99 -10.60 -19.08
CA PRO A 280 1.93 -9.19 -19.48
C PRO A 280 1.43 -8.28 -18.36
N HIS A 281 1.85 -7.00 -18.38
CA HIS A 281 1.40 -5.99 -17.41
C HIS A 281 -0.13 -5.90 -17.34
N GLY A 282 -0.66 -5.77 -16.12
CA GLY A 282 -2.10 -5.61 -15.87
C GLY A 282 -2.96 -6.85 -16.16
N SER A 283 -2.41 -7.96 -16.64
CA SER A 283 -3.17 -9.18 -16.95
C SER A 283 -3.84 -9.81 -15.73
N SER A 284 -3.34 -9.54 -14.51
CA SER A 284 -3.99 -9.96 -13.25
C SER A 284 -5.33 -9.28 -13.02
N LEU A 285 -5.50 -8.04 -13.48
CA LEU A 285 -6.72 -7.25 -13.28
C LEU A 285 -7.88 -7.75 -14.14
N LEU A 286 -7.57 -8.49 -15.21
CA LEU A 286 -8.56 -9.12 -16.08
C LEU A 286 -9.17 -10.37 -15.46
N LEU A 287 -8.54 -10.92 -14.41
CA LEU A 287 -9.13 -12.01 -13.64
C LEU A 287 -10.27 -11.41 -12.81
N GLN A 288 -11.50 -11.88 -13.05
CA GLN A 288 -12.66 -11.53 -12.24
C GLN A 288 -12.44 -12.05 -10.81
N GLU A 289 -11.90 -11.19 -9.96
CA GLU A 289 -12.08 -11.28 -8.53
C GLU A 289 -13.40 -10.59 -8.17
N THR A 290 -14.21 -11.22 -7.33
CA THR A 290 -15.32 -10.53 -6.67
C THR A 290 -14.71 -9.42 -5.79
N LEU A 291 -14.84 -8.17 -6.22
CA LEU A 291 -14.36 -7.02 -5.45
C LEU A 291 -15.41 -6.66 -4.40
N ASP A 292 -15.02 -6.80 -3.14
CA ASP A 292 -15.84 -6.33 -2.02
C ASP A 292 -15.85 -4.81 -1.94
N VAL A 293 -16.92 -4.24 -1.39
CA VAL A 293 -17.10 -2.79 -1.24
C VAL A 293 -15.90 -2.13 -0.56
N SER A 294 -15.35 -2.76 0.48
CA SER A 294 -14.18 -2.25 1.20
C SER A 294 -12.93 -2.14 0.33
N LYS A 295 -12.71 -3.09 -0.58
CA LYS A 295 -11.57 -3.09 -1.50
C LYS A 295 -11.74 -2.05 -2.60
N THR A 296 -12.96 -1.86 -3.10
CA THR A 296 -13.28 -0.78 -4.04
C THR A 296 -13.05 0.59 -3.40
N LEU A 297 -13.56 0.79 -2.18
CA LEU A 297 -13.35 2.03 -1.43
C LEU A 297 -11.85 2.29 -1.17
N PHE A 298 -11.09 1.26 -0.82
CA PHE A 298 -9.64 1.36 -0.66
C PHE A 298 -8.95 1.88 -1.92
N VAL A 299 -9.29 1.33 -3.08
CA VAL A 299 -8.74 1.78 -4.38
C VAL A 299 -9.17 3.21 -4.69
N LEU A 300 -10.42 3.57 -4.42
CA LEU A 300 -10.91 4.94 -4.63
C LEU A 300 -10.17 5.95 -3.75
N VAL A 301 -9.93 5.63 -2.47
CA VAL A 301 -9.13 6.47 -1.57
C VAL A 301 -7.70 6.60 -2.10
N LEU A 302 -7.06 5.50 -2.49
CA LEU A 302 -5.70 5.52 -3.03
C LEU A 302 -5.56 6.38 -4.29
N LEU A 303 -6.57 6.37 -5.17
CA LEU A 303 -6.59 7.24 -6.35
C LEU A 303 -6.87 8.70 -5.97
N ALA A 304 -7.78 8.93 -5.02
CA ALA A 304 -8.12 10.27 -4.56
C ALA A 304 -6.92 10.97 -3.91
N THR A 305 -6.08 10.26 -3.16
CA THR A 305 -4.92 10.85 -2.46
C THR A 305 -3.89 11.38 -3.45
N VAL A 306 -3.53 10.59 -4.47
CA VAL A 306 -2.61 11.03 -5.54
C VAL A 306 -3.22 12.16 -6.39
N THR A 307 -4.53 12.10 -6.64
CA THR A 307 -5.22 13.16 -7.38
C THR A 307 -5.23 14.46 -6.60
N PHE A 308 -5.46 14.38 -5.28
CA PHE A 308 -5.46 15.53 -4.39
C PHE A 308 -4.06 16.13 -4.27
N ASP A 309 -3.03 15.31 -4.11
CA ASP A 309 -1.62 15.75 -4.11
C ASP A 309 -1.25 16.51 -5.40
N GLY A 310 -1.67 16.01 -6.56
CA GLY A 310 -1.49 16.75 -7.81
C GLY A 310 -2.27 18.07 -7.85
N LEU A 311 -3.48 18.11 -7.32
CA LEU A 311 -4.35 19.28 -7.34
C LEU A 311 -3.85 20.41 -6.43
N THR A 312 -3.29 20.09 -5.25
CA THR A 312 -2.76 21.10 -4.31
C THR A 312 -1.55 21.85 -4.88
N THR A 313 -0.82 21.26 -5.84
CA THR A 313 0.32 21.92 -6.51
C THR A 313 -0.10 22.91 -7.61
N THR A 314 -1.39 22.97 -7.95
CA THR A 314 -1.89 23.84 -9.03
C THR A 314 -2.10 25.28 -8.57
N PRO A 315 -1.83 26.29 -9.42
CA PRO A 315 -2.07 27.70 -9.08
C PRO A 315 -3.52 28.02 -8.72
N PHE A 316 -4.47 27.24 -9.23
CA PHE A 316 -5.89 27.36 -8.90
C PHE A 316 -6.15 27.13 -7.41
N TRP A 317 -5.50 26.13 -6.81
CA TRP A 317 -5.66 25.80 -5.40
C TRP A 317 -4.97 26.84 -4.50
N GLU A 318 -3.77 27.29 -4.89
CA GLU A 318 -3.06 28.38 -4.20
C GLU A 318 -3.90 29.67 -4.11
N GLY A 319 -4.67 29.99 -5.15
CA GLY A 319 -5.52 31.19 -5.20
C GLY A 319 -6.86 31.08 -4.44
N THR A 320 -7.21 29.91 -3.92
CA THR A 320 -8.47 29.70 -3.18
C THR A 320 -8.34 29.77 -1.65
N LEU A 321 -7.12 29.94 -1.14
CA LEU A 321 -6.78 30.06 0.28
C LEU A 321 -6.46 31.51 0.66
#